data_AF-A0A0F9RM12-F1
#
_entry.id   AF-A0A0F9RM12-F1
#
_cell.length_a   1.000
_cell.length_b   1.000
_cell.length_c   1.000
_cell.angle_alpha   90.00
_cell.angle_beta   90.00
_cell.angle_gamma   90.00
#
_symmetry.space_group_name_H-M   'P 1'
#
loop_
_entity.id
_entity.type
_entity.pdbx_description
1 polymer ?
#
loop_
_entity_poly.entity_id
_entity_poly.type
_entity_poly.pdbx_seq_one_letter_code
_entity_poly.pdbx_strand_id
1 'polypeptide(L)' 'MAENDRCIKRNVAVDIEFDIVYVDHHEWRFLRQATTYNEVGTEVMHSLYYCIFCLKLAEREIKVQ' A
#
# COMPACT_ATOMS: atom_id res chain seq x y z
N MET A 1 -3.30 -6.57 4.98
CA MET A 1 -2.73 -7.66 4.14
C MET A 1 -1.45 -8.07 4.83
N ALA A 2 -1.42 -9.27 5.40
CA ALA A 2 -0.22 -9.77 6.07
C ALA A 2 0.65 -10.43 5.00
N GLU A 3 1.53 -9.64 4.39
CA GLU A 3 2.58 -10.17 3.53
C GLU A 3 3.79 -10.45 4.43
N ASN A 4 4.36 -11.65 4.34
CA ASN A 4 5.61 -12.02 5.03
C ASN A 4 6.85 -11.34 4.40
N ASP A 5 6.65 -10.28 3.63
CA ASP A 5 7.70 -9.51 2.96
C ASP A 5 8.28 -8.49 3.93
N ARG A 6 9.62 -8.45 3.97
CA ARG A 6 10.35 -7.41 4.70
C ARG A 6 10.13 -6.06 4.03
N CYS A 7 9.84 -5.06 4.85
CA CYS A 7 9.64 -3.69 4.44
C CYS A 7 10.85 -2.83 4.81
N ILE A 8 11.13 -1.77 4.05
CA ILE A 8 12.24 -0.84 4.30
C ILE A 8 11.65 0.45 4.86
N LYS A 9 12.06 0.84 6.06
CA LYS A 9 11.76 2.14 6.68
C LYS A 9 12.99 3.02 6.56
N ARG A 10 12.82 4.19 5.93
CA ARG A 10 13.87 5.21 5.82
C ARG A 10 13.63 6.28 6.89
N ASN A 11 14.55 6.44 7.83
CA ASN A 11 14.54 7.59 8.72
C ASN A 11 15.32 8.71 8.04
N VAL A 12 14.65 9.83 7.75
CA VAL A 12 15.31 11.02 7.22
C VAL A 12 15.64 11.93 8.40
N ALA A 13 16.90 11.96 8.80
CA ALA A 13 17.41 13.01 9.69
C ALA A 13 17.64 14.29 8.86
N VAL A 14 17.43 15.46 9.49
CA VAL A 14 17.59 16.76 8.83
C VAL A 14 19.05 16.98 8.34
N ASP A 15 20.00 16.23 8.90
CA ASP A 15 21.42 16.27 8.55
C ASP A 15 21.88 14.95 7.90
N ILE A 16 21.47 14.71 6.65
CA ILE A 16 22.12 13.90 5.59
C ILE A 16 22.36 12.39 5.86
N GLU A 17 22.28 11.88 7.10
CA GLU A 17 22.41 10.45 7.39
C GLU A 17 21.06 9.74 7.17
N PHE A 18 21.04 8.88 6.14
CA PHE A 18 19.93 7.96 5.90
C PHE A 18 20.17 6.68 6.70
N ASP A 19 19.37 6.48 7.74
CA ASP A 19 19.31 5.18 8.42
C ASP A 19 18.25 4.29 7.75
N ILE A 20 18.70 3.14 7.26
CA ILE A 20 17.86 2.14 6.60
C ILE A 20 17.56 1.04 7.61
N VAL A 21 16.32 1.04 8.10
CA VAL A 21 15.84 0.00 9.03
C VAL A 21 14.93 -0.95 8.27
N TYR A 22 15.18 -2.25 8.39
CA TYR A 22 14.28 -3.29 7.89
C TYR A 22 13.24 -3.62 8.96
N VAL A 23 11.98 -3.71 8.57
CA VAL A 23 10.88 -4.16 9.43
C VAL A 23 10.24 -5.41 8.83
N ASP A 24 9.87 -6.38 9.65
CA ASP A 24 9.37 -7.68 9.17
C ASP A 24 7.89 -7.67 8.75
N HIS A 25 7.30 -6.48 8.58
CA HIS A 25 5.91 -6.35 8.15
C HIS A 25 5.67 -5.06 7.36
N HIS A 26 4.61 -5.09 6.54
CA HIS A 26 4.06 -3.89 5.92
C HIS A 26 2.97 -3.28 6.81
N GLU A 27 3.06 -1.98 7.08
CA GLU A 27 1.99 -1.23 7.74
C GLU A 27 1.15 -0.49 6.70
N TRP A 28 0.07 -1.13 6.28
CA TRP A 28 -0.85 -0.63 5.26
C TRP A 28 -1.84 0.39 5.82
N ARG A 29 -1.97 1.54 5.14
CA ARG A 29 -2.99 2.56 5.39
C ARG A 29 -3.91 2.70 4.19
N PHE A 30 -5.18 2.95 4.46
CA PHE A 30 -6.15 3.24 3.41
C PHE A 30 -5.77 4.54 2.71
N LEU A 31 -5.73 4.52 1.38
CA LEU A 31 -5.47 5.70 0.56
C LEU A 31 -6.78 6.29 0.03
N ARG A 32 -7.51 5.50 -0.75
CA ARG A 32 -8.77 5.90 -1.41
C ARG A 32 -9.50 4.69 -1.96
N GLN A 33 -10.76 4.87 -2.35
CA GLN A 33 -11.45 3.95 -3.25
C GLN A 33 -11.29 4.42 -4.70
N ALA A 34 -11.19 3.47 -5.62
CA ALA A 34 -11.18 3.70 -7.05
C ALA A 34 -12.14 2.74 -7.74
N THR A 35 -12.85 3.25 -8.73
CA THR A 35 -13.72 2.46 -9.60
C THR A 35 -13.00 2.20 -10.91
N THR A 36 -12.97 0.94 -11.35
CA THR A 36 -12.53 0.54 -12.69
C THR A 36 -13.68 -0.15 -13.42
N TYR A 37 -13.54 -0.30 -14.74
CA TYR A 37 -14.49 -1.07 -15.56
C TYR A 37 -13.74 -2.26 -16.15
N ASN A 38 -14.32 -3.46 -16.06
CA ASN A 38 -13.77 -4.62 -16.76
C ASN A 38 -14.04 -4.53 -18.28
N GLU A 39 -13.47 -5.46 -19.05
CA GLU A 39 -13.65 -5.53 -20.52
C GLU A 39 -15.11 -5.67 -20.97
N VAL A 40 -16.01 -6.08 -20.05
CA VAL A 40 -17.45 -6.27 -20.27
C VAL A 40 -18.26 -5.06 -19.76
N GLY A 41 -17.61 -3.98 -19.34
CA GLY A 41 -18.25 -2.75 -18.84
C GLY A 41 -18.85 -2.87 -17.44
N THR A 42 -18.54 -3.92 -16.69
CA THR A 42 -18.98 -4.08 -15.30
C THR A 42 -18.13 -3.20 -14.40
N GLU A 43 -18.78 -2.42 -13.54
CA GLU A 43 -18.13 -1.59 -12.54
C GLU A 43 -17.49 -2.46 -11.45
N VAL A 44 -16.20 -2.25 -11.19
CA VAL A 44 -15.44 -2.92 -10.14
C VAL A 44 -14.88 -1.87 -9.20
N MET A 45 -15.25 -1.94 -7.92
CA MET A 45 -14.71 -1.05 -6.89
C MET A 45 -13.48 -1.67 -6.23
N HIS A 46 -12.44 -0.86 -6.05
CA HIS A 46 -11.19 -1.24 -5.39
C HIS A 46 -10.91 -0.29 -4.23
N SER A 47 -10.51 -0.84 -3.09
CA SER A 47 -9.82 -0.08 -2.04
C SER A 47 -8.32 -0.10 -2.33
N LEU A 48 -7.72 1.07 -2.41
CA LEU A 48 -6.28 1.26 -2.54
C LEU A 48 -5.68 1.53 -1.15
N TYR A 49 -4.54 0.89 -0.90
CA TYR A 49 -3.76 1.02 0.33
C TYR A 49 -2.32 1.37 -0.01
N TYR A 50 -1.63 2.04 0.90
CA TYR A 50 -0.20 2.30 0.80
C TYR A 50 0.51 1.87 2.07
N CYS A 51 1.74 1.36 1.95
CA CYS A 51 2.57 1.06 3.10
C CYS A 51 3.31 2.32 3.55
N ILE A 52 3.20 2.70 4.83
CA ILE A 52 3.82 3.92 5.34
C ILE A 52 5.36 3.86 5.39
N PHE A 53 5.93 2.66 5.37
CA PHE A 53 7.38 2.46 5.44
C PHE A 53 8.02 2.51 4.04
N CYS A 54 7.55 1.67 3.11
CA CYS A 54 8.15 1.53 1.78
C CYS A 54 7.40 2.23 0.65
N LEU A 55 6.25 2.85 0.92
CA LEU A 55 5.39 3.54 -0.05
C LEU A 55 4.88 2.64 -1.20
N LYS A 56 4.96 1.30 -1.07
CA LYS A 56 4.28 0.38 -1.99
C LYS A 56 2.77 0.62 -1.96
N LEU A 57 2.13 0.42 -3.09
CA LEU A 57 0.66 0.39 -3.22
C LEU A 57 0.16 -1.05 -3.24
N ALA A 58 -1.04 -1.26 -2.72
CA ALA A 58 -1.75 -2.51 -2.81
C ALA A 58 -3.25 -2.24 -3.02
N GLU A 59 -3.91 -3.10 -3.78
CA GLU A 59 -5.32 -2.97 -4.14
C GLU A 59 -6.13 -4.16 -3.65
N ARG A 60 -7.40 -3.91 -3.31
CA ARG A 60 -8.34 -4.97 -2.94
C ARG A 60 -9.70 -4.69 -3.55
N GLU A 61 -10.20 -5.63 -4.31
CA GLU A 61 -11.56 -5.59 -4.84
C GLU A 61 -12.59 -5.62 -3.71
N ILE A 62 -13.63 -4.81 -3.85
CA ILE A 62 -14.78 -4.72 -2.96
C ILE A 62 -15.98 -5.26 -3.72
N LYS A 63 -16.59 -6.32 -3.20
CA LYS A 63 -17.88 -6.78 -3.70
C LYS A 63 -18.96 -5.82 -3.20
N VAL A 64 -19.60 -5.10 -4.11
CA VAL A 64 -20.80 -4.31 -3.81
C VAL A 64 -21.94 -5.31 -3.60
N GLN A 65 -22.49 -5.36 -2.40
CA GLN A 65 -23.65 -6.20 -2.06
C GLN A 65 -24.95 -5.57 -2.54
#